data_AF-A0A0K3CM41-F1
#
_entry.id   AF-A0A0K3CM41-F1
#
_cell.length_a   1.000
_cell.length_b   1.000
_cell.length_c   1.000
_cell.angle_alpha   90.00
_cell.angle_beta   90.00
_cell.angle_gamma   90.00
#
_symmetry.space_group_name_H-M   'P 1'
#
loop_
_entity.id
_entity.type
_entity.pdbx_description
1 polymer ?
#
loop_
_entity_poly.entity_id
_entity_poly.type
_entity_poly.pdbx_seq_one_letter_code
_entity_poly.pdbx_strand_id
1 'polypeptide(L)'
;MSTPHRKPRTTASGAAPIRLHPQSRWTMRNLVVAGLALGLLSALVGVLESVKSRWYIFDPPTLHKLCKESLALHGNDTVSVVSHIITSLQQTHPSFAINTQFSSTPLLSSPTNGSIIPSSYTPNDREWVWNNAGGAMGAMFIIHASITEYLIVFGTPLGTEGHTGRHTADDYFHILAGEQWAAKAGSFEMERYVAGDVHHLVRGEVKQYKFHEGGFALELAQGWIPLMLPFGFADTFFSTLDIPTLYNTVRVTGREMIKNLLHGKI
;
A
#
# COMPACT_ATOMS: atom_id res chain seq x y z
N MET A 1 25.85 -81.81 -48.26
CA MET A 1 25.53 -80.44 -48.72
C MET A 1 24.02 -80.29 -48.65
N SER A 2 23.38 -79.35 -47.95
CA SER A 2 23.80 -78.25 -47.08
C SER A 2 22.58 -77.92 -46.21
N THR A 3 22.72 -78.09 -44.90
CA THR A 3 21.75 -77.82 -43.85
C THR A 3 21.43 -76.32 -43.74
N PRO A 4 20.20 -75.91 -43.42
CA PRO A 4 19.88 -74.50 -43.24
C PRO A 4 20.57 -73.97 -41.98
N HIS A 5 21.40 -72.94 -42.15
CA HIS A 5 22.07 -72.24 -41.06
C HIS A 5 21.06 -71.53 -40.17
N ARG A 6 20.86 -72.06 -38.96
CA ARG A 6 20.15 -71.37 -37.87
C ARG A 6 21.00 -70.19 -37.40
N LYS A 7 20.51 -68.96 -37.60
CA LYS A 7 21.15 -67.75 -37.04
C LYS A 7 21.28 -67.90 -35.51
N PRO A 8 22.42 -67.50 -34.91
CA PRO A 8 22.58 -67.56 -33.47
C PRO A 8 21.64 -66.55 -32.82
N ARG A 9 20.88 -67.01 -31.82
CA ARG A 9 20.09 -66.14 -30.95
C ARG A 9 21.08 -65.33 -30.11
N THR A 10 21.21 -64.04 -30.42
CA THR A 10 21.93 -63.09 -29.57
C THR A 10 21.25 -63.07 -28.21
N THR A 11 21.86 -63.72 -27.22
CA THR A 11 21.53 -63.50 -25.81
C THR A 11 21.99 -62.09 -25.48
N ALA A 12 21.06 -61.13 -25.52
CA ALA A 12 21.27 -59.82 -24.91
C ALA A 12 21.30 -60.01 -23.38
N SER A 13 22.41 -60.53 -22.88
CA SER A 13 22.77 -60.53 -21.47
C SER A 13 23.38 -59.17 -21.14
N GLY A 14 22.55 -58.15 -21.12
CA GLY A 14 22.89 -56.84 -20.60
C GLY A 14 21.70 -56.37 -19.78
N ALA A 15 21.73 -56.60 -18.47
CA ALA A 15 20.80 -55.95 -17.57
C ALA A 15 20.88 -54.43 -17.81
N ALA A 16 19.74 -53.79 -18.06
CA ALA A 16 19.70 -52.34 -18.15
C ALA A 16 20.30 -51.74 -16.88
N PRO A 17 21.17 -50.70 -16.97
CA PRO A 17 21.75 -50.09 -15.78
C PRO A 17 20.63 -49.58 -14.88
N ILE A 18 20.62 -50.04 -13.62
CA ILE A 18 19.71 -49.54 -12.59
C ILE A 18 19.95 -48.03 -12.50
N ARG A 19 18.95 -47.23 -12.90
CA ARG A 19 18.97 -45.79 -12.66
C ARG A 19 18.88 -45.60 -11.14
N LEU A 20 20.01 -45.32 -10.50
CA LEU A 20 20.04 -44.86 -9.12
C LEU A 20 19.15 -43.61 -9.04
N HIS A 21 18.07 -43.69 -8.26
CA HIS A 21 17.27 -42.51 -7.96
C HIS A 21 18.20 -41.43 -7.40
N PRO A 22 18.08 -40.16 -7.86
CA PRO A 22 18.90 -39.08 -7.32
C PRO A 22 18.74 -39.06 -5.80
N GLN A 23 19.86 -39.07 -5.07
CA GLN A 23 19.87 -39.01 -3.62
C GLN A 23 19.01 -37.84 -3.16
N SER A 24 18.10 -38.09 -2.20
CA SER A 24 17.20 -37.06 -1.69
C SER A 24 17.98 -35.83 -1.24
N ARG A 25 17.60 -34.65 -1.76
CA ARG A 25 18.17 -33.36 -1.31
C ARG A 25 17.83 -33.05 0.15
N TRP A 26 16.93 -33.83 0.76
CA TRP A 26 16.51 -33.75 2.16
C TRP A 26 17.31 -34.72 3.03
N THR A 27 18.61 -34.48 3.13
CA THR A 27 19.42 -35.12 4.17
C THR A 27 19.15 -34.45 5.52
N MET A 28 19.35 -35.17 6.63
CA MET A 28 19.21 -34.61 7.99
C MET A 28 20.02 -33.32 8.15
N ARG A 29 21.23 -33.26 7.55
CA ARG A 29 22.06 -32.06 7.53
C ARG A 29 21.36 -30.87 6.85
N ASN A 30 20.74 -31.09 5.69
CA ASN A 30 20.06 -30.02 4.96
C ASN A 30 18.79 -29.57 5.69
N LEU A 31 18.09 -30.47 6.39
CA LEU A 31 16.95 -30.12 7.25
C LEU A 31 17.40 -29.28 8.45
N VAL A 32 18.51 -29.63 9.12
CA VAL A 32 19.07 -28.85 10.23
C VAL A 32 19.51 -27.46 9.74
N VAL A 33 20.22 -27.38 8.61
CA VAL A 33 20.63 -26.09 8.03
C VAL A 33 19.42 -25.24 7.66
N ALA A 34 18.39 -25.81 7.05
CA ALA A 34 17.16 -25.11 6.73
C ALA A 34 16.43 -24.62 7.99
N GLY A 35 16.36 -25.45 9.04
CA GLY A 35 15.78 -25.08 10.33
C GLY A 35 16.53 -23.94 11.01
N LEU A 36 17.87 -23.97 11.01
CA LEU A 36 18.69 -22.89 11.53
C LEU A 36 18.53 -21.60 10.72
N ALA A 37 18.54 -21.68 9.39
CA ALA A 37 18.33 -20.53 8.52
C ALA A 37 16.94 -19.91 8.74
N LEU A 38 15.90 -20.73 8.88
CA LEU A 38 14.55 -20.27 9.18
C LEU A 38 14.46 -19.63 10.57
N GLY A 39 15.12 -20.22 11.57
CA GLY A 39 15.21 -19.65 12.92
C GLY A 39 15.88 -18.29 12.94
N LEU A 40 17.03 -18.15 12.25
CA LEU A 40 17.75 -16.88 12.12
C LEU A 40 16.93 -15.83 11.37
N LEU A 41 16.27 -16.22 10.27
CA LEU A 41 15.40 -15.33 9.52
C LEU A 41 14.20 -14.86 10.35
N SER A 42 13.58 -15.78 11.10
CA SER A 42 12.45 -15.45 11.98
C SER A 42 12.87 -14.50 13.10
N ALA A 43 14.05 -14.71 13.70
CA ALA A 43 14.61 -13.81 14.70
C ALA A 43 14.90 -12.43 14.11
N LEU A 44 15.49 -12.36 12.91
CA LEU A 44 15.73 -11.09 12.20
C LEU A 44 14.42 -10.35 11.93
N VAL A 45 13.40 -11.04 11.42
CA VAL A 45 12.06 -10.45 11.19
C VAL A 45 11.47 -9.95 12.52
N GLY A 46 11.58 -10.73 13.59
CA GLY A 46 11.12 -10.32 14.93
C GLY A 46 11.81 -9.05 15.43
N VAL A 47 13.13 -8.93 15.23
CA VAL A 47 13.87 -7.71 15.56
C VAL A 47 13.40 -6.54 14.71
N LEU A 48 13.31 -6.70 13.38
CA LEU A 48 12.86 -5.66 12.46
C LEU A 48 11.44 -5.16 12.82
N GLU A 49 10.52 -6.09 13.09
CA GLU A 49 9.17 -5.76 13.55
C GLU A 49 9.15 -4.96 14.86
N SER A 50 10.07 -5.25 15.78
CA SER A 50 10.15 -4.55 17.07
C SER A 50 10.70 -3.12 16.97
N VAL A 51 11.45 -2.81 15.91
CA VAL A 51 12.11 -1.49 15.76
C VAL A 51 11.42 -0.58 14.76
N LYS A 52 10.50 -1.09 13.93
CA LYS A 52 9.88 -0.33 12.84
C LYS A 52 9.24 0.98 13.27
N SER A 53 8.61 1.00 14.45
CA SER A 53 7.95 2.19 14.99
C SER A 53 8.91 3.32 15.36
N ARG A 54 10.21 3.06 15.47
CA ARG A 54 11.23 4.10 15.70
C ARG A 54 11.42 5.02 14.50
N TRP A 55 11.03 4.57 13.31
CA TRP A 55 11.17 5.36 12.09
C TRP A 55 9.93 6.20 11.79
N TYR A 56 8.79 5.87 12.40
CA TYR A 56 7.54 6.61 12.25
C TYR A 56 7.74 8.11 12.53
N ILE A 57 7.20 8.91 11.64
CA ILE A 57 7.17 10.37 11.66
C ILE A 57 5.82 10.81 12.23
N PHE A 58 4.75 10.10 11.86
CA PHE A 58 3.41 10.50 12.22
C PHE A 58 2.86 9.73 13.43
N ASP A 59 2.16 10.45 14.29
CA ASP A 59 1.42 9.89 15.41
C ASP A 59 -0.09 9.88 15.05
N PRO A 60 -0.78 8.72 15.04
CA PRO A 60 -2.17 8.65 14.59
C PRO A 60 -3.15 9.55 15.37
N PRO A 61 -3.09 9.65 16.72
CA PRO A 61 -3.90 10.61 17.48
C PRO A 61 -3.65 12.07 17.07
N THR A 62 -2.40 12.45 16.88
CA THR A 62 -2.02 13.81 16.45
C THR A 62 -2.54 14.12 15.05
N LEU A 63 -2.42 13.19 14.10
CA LEU A 63 -2.99 13.32 12.76
C LEU A 63 -4.52 13.42 12.80
N HIS A 64 -5.18 12.59 13.61
CA HIS A 64 -6.63 12.67 13.74
C HIS A 64 -7.09 14.04 14.25
N LYS A 65 -6.38 14.58 15.24
CA LYS A 65 -6.64 15.91 15.77
C LYS A 65 -6.51 16.98 14.68
N LEU A 66 -5.44 16.93 13.87
CA LEU A 66 -5.24 17.84 12.75
C LEU A 66 -6.38 17.76 11.72
N CYS A 67 -6.85 16.55 11.38
CA CYS A 67 -8.00 16.37 10.48
C CYS A 67 -9.26 17.02 11.05
N LYS A 68 -9.55 16.84 12.35
CA LYS A 68 -10.70 17.47 13.02
C LYS A 68 -10.61 18.99 13.08
N GLU A 69 -9.43 19.53 13.38
CA GLU A 69 -9.19 20.98 13.36
C GLU A 69 -9.42 21.55 11.97
N SER A 70 -8.90 20.88 10.94
CA SER A 70 -9.10 21.28 9.56
C SER A 70 -10.56 21.25 9.12
N LEU A 71 -11.31 20.21 9.52
CA LEU A 71 -12.75 20.10 9.24
C LEU A 71 -13.56 21.16 9.99
N ALA A 72 -13.18 21.51 11.21
CA ALA A 72 -13.83 22.58 11.96
C ALA A 72 -13.65 23.95 11.30
N LEU A 73 -12.49 24.19 10.65
CA LEU A 73 -12.18 25.43 9.96
C LEU A 73 -12.86 25.54 8.58
N HIS A 74 -12.95 24.43 7.84
CA HIS A 74 -13.29 24.46 6.42
C HIS A 74 -14.54 23.65 6.04
N GLY A 75 -15.10 22.89 6.98
CA GLY A 75 -16.33 22.11 6.78
C GLY A 75 -16.23 21.16 5.58
N ASN A 76 -17.17 21.31 4.64
CA ASN A 76 -17.28 20.45 3.46
C ASN A 76 -16.37 20.89 2.28
N ASP A 77 -15.52 21.90 2.45
CA ASP A 77 -14.55 22.30 1.42
C ASP A 77 -13.28 21.43 1.52
N THR A 78 -13.31 20.28 0.85
CA THR A 78 -12.22 19.29 0.85
C THR A 78 -10.89 19.88 0.40
N VAL A 79 -10.87 20.80 -0.57
CA VAL A 79 -9.62 21.40 -1.06
C VAL A 79 -8.99 22.25 0.04
N SER A 80 -9.79 23.07 0.71
CA SER A 80 -9.34 23.85 1.87
C SER A 80 -8.88 22.96 3.03
N VAL A 81 -9.61 21.87 3.30
CA VAL A 81 -9.25 20.89 4.34
C VAL A 81 -7.87 20.28 4.04
N VAL A 82 -7.69 19.73 2.83
CA VAL A 82 -6.42 19.11 2.43
C VAL A 82 -5.28 20.13 2.41
N SER A 83 -5.54 21.35 1.92
CA SER A 83 -4.53 22.42 1.93
C SER A 83 -4.07 22.74 3.35
N HIS A 84 -4.99 22.88 4.30
CA HIS A 84 -4.67 23.19 5.68
C HIS A 84 -3.85 22.07 6.34
N ILE A 85 -4.22 20.81 6.11
CA ILE A 85 -3.48 19.64 6.59
C ILE A 85 -2.04 19.66 6.06
N ILE A 86 -1.87 19.77 4.73
CA ILE A 86 -0.54 19.74 4.09
C ILE A 86 0.34 20.91 4.56
N THR A 87 -0.22 22.13 4.64
CA THR A 87 0.51 23.30 5.13
C THR A 87 0.93 23.13 6.60
N SER A 88 0.05 22.61 7.45
CA SER A 88 0.36 22.36 8.86
C SER A 88 1.45 21.29 9.03
N LEU A 89 1.39 20.22 8.23
CA LEU A 89 2.43 19.19 8.22
C LEU A 89 3.77 19.75 7.74
N GLN A 90 3.78 20.56 6.67
CA GLN A 90 4.99 21.22 6.16
C GLN A 90 5.67 22.11 7.22
N GLN A 91 4.88 22.78 8.07
CA GLN A 91 5.41 23.65 9.13
C GLN A 91 5.97 22.87 10.33
N THR A 92 5.42 21.70 10.61
CA THR A 92 5.71 20.91 11.82
C THR A 92 6.69 19.75 11.59
N HIS A 93 6.97 19.42 10.33
CA HIS A 93 7.84 18.30 9.95
C HIS A 93 8.99 18.77 9.05
N PRO A 94 10.07 17.98 8.93
CA PRO A 94 11.13 18.29 7.99
C PRO A 94 10.61 18.44 6.56
N SER A 95 11.10 19.45 5.84
CA SER A 95 10.69 19.73 4.45
C SER A 95 10.93 18.56 3.49
N PHE A 96 11.87 17.66 3.81
CA PHE A 96 12.09 16.48 3.01
C PHE A 96 10.99 15.41 3.18
N ALA A 97 10.25 15.42 4.29
CA ALA A 97 9.26 14.40 4.59
C ALA A 97 7.89 14.67 3.97
N ILE A 98 7.58 15.94 3.64
CA ILE A 98 6.25 16.36 3.19
C ILE A 98 6.29 16.82 1.73
N ASN A 99 5.54 16.13 0.88
CA ASN A 99 5.23 16.55 -0.48
C ASN A 99 4.06 17.53 -0.45
N THR A 100 4.30 18.74 -0.93
CA THR A 100 3.31 19.83 -0.92
C THR A 100 2.76 20.13 -2.31
N GLN A 101 3.14 19.36 -3.32
CA GLN A 101 2.86 19.67 -4.73
C GLN A 101 1.48 19.19 -5.19
N PHE A 102 0.45 19.23 -4.33
CA PHE A 102 -0.88 18.73 -4.67
C PHE A 102 -1.64 19.61 -5.68
N SER A 103 -1.24 20.87 -5.83
CA SER A 103 -1.74 21.83 -6.82
C SER A 103 -0.63 22.22 -7.80
N SER A 104 -0.97 22.41 -9.08
CA SER A 104 -0.02 22.87 -10.12
C SER A 104 0.21 24.38 -10.08
N THR A 105 -0.72 25.13 -9.50
CA THR A 105 -0.63 26.59 -9.31
C THR A 105 -0.61 26.94 -7.82
N PRO A 106 0.05 28.05 -7.43
CA PRO A 106 -0.05 28.58 -6.07
C PRO A 106 -1.51 28.81 -5.69
N LEU A 107 -1.90 28.30 -4.52
CA LEU A 107 -3.25 28.45 -4.00
C LEU A 107 -3.46 29.86 -3.47
N LEU A 108 -4.65 30.39 -3.71
CA LEU A 108 -5.07 31.67 -3.16
C LEU A 108 -6.10 31.41 -2.06
N SER A 109 -5.92 32.03 -0.90
CA SER A 109 -6.87 31.94 0.22
C SER A 109 -7.75 33.18 0.26
N SER A 110 -9.02 32.97 0.59
CA SER A 110 -10.00 34.01 0.86
C SER A 110 -9.58 34.82 2.10
N PRO A 111 -9.55 36.16 2.02
CA PRO A 111 -9.21 37.01 3.17
C PRO A 111 -10.22 36.93 4.32
N THR A 112 -11.44 36.44 4.08
CA THR A 112 -12.53 36.47 5.07
C THR A 112 -12.52 35.28 6.02
N ASN A 113 -12.16 34.10 5.52
CA ASN A 113 -12.27 32.83 6.25
C ASN A 113 -11.09 31.88 5.99
N GLY A 114 -10.09 32.30 5.20
CA GLY A 114 -8.92 31.48 4.88
C GLY A 114 -9.18 30.29 3.94
N SER A 115 -10.40 30.09 3.45
CA SER A 115 -10.71 29.00 2.51
C SER A 115 -10.00 29.24 1.18
N ILE A 116 -9.56 28.18 0.52
CA ILE A 116 -8.98 28.24 -0.81
C ILE A 116 -10.04 28.72 -1.81
N ILE A 117 -9.65 29.67 -2.65
CA ILE A 117 -10.51 30.16 -3.74
C ILE A 117 -10.59 29.03 -4.78
N PRO A 118 -11.78 28.50 -5.09
CA PRO A 118 -11.91 27.29 -5.92
C PRO A 118 -11.23 27.40 -7.29
N SER A 119 -11.27 28.57 -7.92
CA SER A 119 -10.64 28.83 -9.21
C SER A 119 -9.11 28.86 -9.18
N SER A 120 -8.50 28.90 -7.99
CA SER A 120 -7.03 28.86 -7.82
C SER A 120 -6.49 27.43 -7.74
N TYR A 121 -7.34 26.45 -7.46
CA TYR A 121 -6.95 25.05 -7.36
C TYR A 121 -6.98 24.38 -8.73
N THR A 122 -5.83 23.87 -9.16
CA THR A 122 -5.71 22.97 -10.30
C THR A 122 -4.89 21.76 -9.85
N PRO A 123 -5.42 20.53 -9.90
CA PRO A 123 -4.67 19.34 -9.51
C PRO A 123 -3.34 19.26 -10.26
N ASN A 124 -2.26 18.92 -9.56
CA ASN A 124 -0.98 18.67 -10.20
C ASN A 124 -0.95 17.27 -10.84
N ASP A 125 -1.03 17.21 -12.16
CA ASP A 125 -1.05 15.98 -12.96
C ASP A 125 0.23 15.13 -12.82
N ARG A 126 1.34 15.72 -12.36
CA ARG A 126 2.59 15.00 -12.09
C ARG A 126 2.60 14.29 -10.75
N GLU A 127 1.66 14.61 -9.87
CA GLU A 127 1.64 14.12 -8.48
C GLU A 127 0.39 13.31 -8.15
N TRP A 128 -0.76 13.70 -8.70
CA TRP A 128 -1.98 12.91 -8.60
C TRP A 128 -1.91 11.70 -9.52
N VAL A 129 -2.26 10.54 -8.99
CA VAL A 129 -2.34 9.28 -9.74
C VAL A 129 -3.67 8.59 -9.49
N TRP A 130 -4.16 7.85 -10.48
CA TRP A 130 -5.23 6.88 -10.23
C TRP A 130 -4.68 5.72 -9.42
N ASN A 131 -5.50 5.21 -8.50
CA ASN A 131 -5.19 4.03 -7.70
C ASN A 131 -6.32 3.02 -7.88
N ASN A 132 -5.97 1.84 -8.39
CA ASN A 132 -6.87 0.70 -8.56
C ASN A 132 -6.34 -0.47 -7.73
N ALA A 133 -7.08 -0.89 -6.71
CA ALA A 133 -6.69 -1.99 -5.85
C ALA A 133 -7.91 -2.64 -5.18
N GLY A 134 -7.94 -3.97 -5.16
CA GLY A 134 -9.02 -4.75 -4.53
C GLY A 134 -10.38 -4.54 -5.17
N GLY A 135 -10.44 -4.13 -6.44
CA GLY A 135 -11.66 -3.76 -7.17
C GLY A 135 -12.11 -2.31 -6.97
N ALA A 136 -11.52 -1.59 -6.00
CA ALA A 136 -11.80 -0.18 -5.79
C ALA A 136 -10.93 0.71 -6.69
N MET A 137 -11.40 1.92 -6.95
CA MET A 137 -10.75 2.94 -7.75
C MET A 137 -10.91 4.32 -7.12
N GLY A 138 -9.81 5.06 -7.01
CA GLY A 138 -9.80 6.44 -6.53
C GLY A 138 -8.62 7.24 -7.06
N ALA A 139 -8.60 8.52 -6.75
CA ALA A 139 -7.45 9.40 -6.94
C ALA A 139 -6.60 9.40 -5.67
N MET A 140 -5.28 9.35 -5.84
CA MET A 140 -4.30 9.33 -4.77
C MET A 140 -3.29 10.46 -4.94
N PHE A 141 -3.01 11.17 -3.86
CA PHE A 141 -1.89 12.09 -3.74
C PHE A 141 -1.00 11.67 -2.57
N ILE A 142 0.29 11.44 -2.84
CA ILE A 142 1.25 11.01 -1.82
C ILE A 142 1.82 12.23 -1.12
N ILE A 143 1.47 12.42 0.16
CA ILE A 143 2.06 13.44 1.03
C ILE A 143 3.41 12.95 1.56
N HIS A 144 3.52 11.68 1.95
CA HIS A 144 4.73 11.06 2.45
C HIS A 144 4.80 9.59 2.05
N ALA A 145 5.99 9.09 1.75
CA ALA A 145 6.24 7.65 1.68
C ALA A 145 7.66 7.31 2.17
N SER A 146 7.75 6.30 3.02
CA SER A 146 8.95 5.61 3.45
C SER A 146 8.73 4.08 3.37
N ILE A 147 9.74 3.29 3.73
CA ILE A 147 9.64 1.83 3.84
C ILE A 147 8.71 1.43 5.00
N THR A 148 8.55 2.28 6.02
CA THR A 148 7.81 1.92 7.24
C THR A 148 6.48 2.68 7.43
N GLU A 149 6.23 3.76 6.70
CA GLU A 149 4.93 4.44 6.71
C GLU A 149 4.65 5.19 5.40
N TYR A 150 3.37 5.43 5.10
CA TYR A 150 2.97 6.45 4.12
C TYR A 150 1.85 7.31 4.68
N LEU A 151 1.73 8.50 4.12
CA LEU A 151 0.58 9.39 4.31
C LEU A 151 0.10 9.84 2.93
N ILE A 152 -1.16 9.55 2.61
CA ILE A 152 -1.76 9.91 1.32
C ILE A 152 -3.11 10.58 1.53
N VAL A 153 -3.51 11.38 0.54
CA VAL A 153 -4.93 11.69 0.33
C VAL A 153 -5.47 10.67 -0.66
N PHE A 154 -6.50 9.93 -0.28
CA PHE A 154 -7.18 9.00 -1.16
C PHE A 154 -8.67 9.30 -1.18
N GLY A 155 -9.30 9.17 -2.35
CA GLY A 155 -10.74 9.33 -2.45
C GLY A 155 -11.25 9.33 -3.88
N THR A 156 -12.55 9.58 -4.02
CA THR A 156 -13.24 9.60 -5.30
C THR A 156 -14.44 10.53 -5.22
N PRO A 157 -14.73 11.32 -6.26
CA PRO A 157 -15.96 12.11 -6.33
C PRO A 157 -17.18 11.30 -6.80
N LEU A 158 -17.01 10.01 -7.14
CA LEU A 158 -18.08 9.18 -7.72
C LEU A 158 -18.58 8.05 -6.80
N GLY A 159 -17.77 7.69 -5.80
CA GLY A 159 -17.94 6.47 -5.01
C GLY A 159 -17.08 5.31 -5.53
N THR A 160 -16.80 4.34 -4.66
CA THR A 160 -16.04 3.14 -4.98
C THR A 160 -16.28 2.04 -3.95
N GLU A 161 -16.04 0.78 -4.32
CA GLU A 161 -16.25 -0.38 -3.46
C GLU A 161 -15.22 -1.46 -3.76
N GLY A 162 -14.72 -2.14 -2.74
CA GLY A 162 -13.74 -3.20 -2.94
C GLY A 162 -13.35 -3.95 -1.66
N HIS A 163 -12.37 -4.83 -1.83
CA HIS A 163 -11.72 -5.54 -0.76
C HIS A 163 -10.62 -4.65 -0.15
N THR A 164 -10.53 -4.53 1.18
CA THR A 164 -9.53 -3.66 1.82
C THR A 164 -8.09 -4.13 1.63
N GLY A 165 -7.89 -5.40 1.30
CA GLY A 165 -6.56 -6.03 1.29
C GLY A 165 -6.20 -6.58 2.66
N ARG A 166 -5.26 -7.54 2.68
CA ARG A 166 -4.67 -8.07 3.92
C ARG A 166 -3.27 -7.52 4.05
N HIS A 167 -3.12 -6.47 4.83
CA HIS A 167 -1.87 -5.72 4.90
C HIS A 167 -0.99 -6.10 6.10
N THR A 168 0.31 -5.90 5.94
CA THR A 168 1.34 -6.05 6.99
C THR A 168 1.53 -4.78 7.82
N ALA A 169 0.64 -3.80 7.64
CA ALA A 169 0.61 -2.50 8.29
C ALA A 169 -0.77 -2.27 8.91
N ASP A 170 -0.81 -1.44 9.95
CA ASP A 170 -2.04 -0.79 10.39
C ASP A 170 -2.38 0.34 9.44
N ASP A 171 -3.65 0.54 9.14
CA ASP A 171 -4.12 1.54 8.20
C ASP A 171 -5.25 2.38 8.81
N TYR A 172 -5.09 3.70 8.78
CA TYR A 172 -5.97 4.66 9.43
C TYR A 172 -6.57 5.60 8.38
N PHE A 173 -7.86 5.44 8.10
CA PHE A 173 -8.61 6.33 7.21
C PHE A 173 -9.29 7.42 8.04
N HIS A 174 -8.68 8.60 8.10
CA HIS A 174 -9.33 9.79 8.66
C HIS A 174 -10.28 10.39 7.61
N ILE A 175 -11.58 10.22 7.80
CA ILE A 175 -12.57 10.64 6.80
C ILE A 175 -12.64 12.18 6.77
N LEU A 176 -12.34 12.77 5.61
CA LEU A 176 -12.37 14.21 5.37
C LEU A 176 -13.68 14.65 4.70
N ALA A 177 -14.25 13.80 3.84
CA ALA A 177 -15.49 14.09 3.14
C ALA A 177 -16.24 12.81 2.80
N GLY A 178 -17.57 12.92 2.69
CA GLY A 178 -18.45 11.82 2.33
C GLY A 178 -18.58 10.77 3.44
N GLU A 179 -18.88 9.54 3.03
CA GLU A 179 -19.09 8.41 3.93
C GLU A 179 -18.32 7.20 3.46
N GLN A 180 -17.61 6.55 4.39
CA GLN A 180 -17.01 5.25 4.19
C GLN A 180 -17.81 4.20 4.96
N TRP A 181 -18.23 3.16 4.26
CA TRP A 181 -18.89 2.00 4.85
C TRP A 181 -17.93 0.81 4.85
N ALA A 182 -18.04 -0.05 5.85
CA ALA A 182 -17.25 -1.27 5.93
C ALA A 182 -18.04 -2.42 6.53
N ALA A 183 -17.68 -3.65 6.17
CA ALA A 183 -18.26 -4.84 6.77
C ALA A 183 -17.25 -5.98 6.82
N LYS A 184 -17.21 -6.70 7.95
CA LYS A 184 -16.50 -7.99 8.05
C LYS A 184 -17.36 -9.09 7.43
N ALA A 185 -16.73 -10.10 6.85
CA ALA A 185 -17.42 -11.26 6.31
C ALA A 185 -18.33 -11.90 7.39
N GLY A 186 -19.62 -12.05 7.08
CA GLY A 186 -20.64 -12.58 8.00
C GLY A 186 -21.33 -11.54 8.90
N SER A 187 -20.99 -10.25 8.79
CA SER A 187 -21.72 -9.19 9.49
C SER A 187 -23.06 -8.92 8.78
N PHE A 188 -24.15 -8.82 9.54
CA PHE A 188 -25.46 -8.42 9.01
C PHE A 188 -25.67 -6.90 9.02
N GLU A 189 -24.85 -6.17 9.77
CA GLU A 189 -24.89 -4.71 9.88
C GLU A 189 -23.59 -4.12 9.36
N MET A 190 -23.67 -2.95 8.73
CA MET A 190 -22.50 -2.22 8.25
C MET A 190 -21.93 -1.29 9.31
N GLU A 191 -20.61 -1.13 9.32
CA GLU A 191 -19.93 -0.03 9.97
C GLU A 191 -20.02 1.20 9.06
N ARG A 192 -20.35 2.36 9.62
CA ARG A 192 -20.47 3.63 8.89
C ARG A 192 -19.59 4.69 9.53
N TYR A 193 -18.70 5.27 8.74
CA TYR A 193 -17.75 6.31 9.11
C TYR A 193 -18.02 7.57 8.29
N VAL A 194 -18.21 8.70 8.95
CA VAL A 194 -18.49 10.00 8.34
C VAL A 194 -17.33 10.97 8.54
N ALA A 195 -17.39 12.17 7.92
CA ALA A 195 -16.35 13.18 8.09
C ALA A 195 -16.05 13.47 9.58
N GLY A 196 -14.77 13.37 9.95
CA GLY A 196 -14.31 13.48 11.33
C GLY A 196 -14.21 12.16 12.09
N ASP A 197 -14.59 11.02 11.49
CA ASP A 197 -14.32 9.69 12.04
C ASP A 197 -12.97 9.13 11.59
N VAL A 198 -12.55 8.03 12.21
CA VAL A 198 -11.40 7.21 11.77
C VAL A 198 -11.85 5.78 11.60
N HIS A 199 -11.69 5.23 10.40
CA HIS A 199 -11.74 3.79 10.21
C HIS A 199 -10.32 3.23 10.34
N HIS A 200 -10.05 2.56 11.47
CA HIS A 200 -8.78 1.86 11.70
C HIS A 200 -8.91 0.41 11.25
N LEU A 201 -8.20 0.08 10.19
CA LEU A 201 -8.02 -1.29 9.72
C LEU A 201 -6.76 -1.86 10.36
N VAL A 202 -6.97 -2.73 11.34
CA VAL A 202 -5.88 -3.39 12.07
C VAL A 202 -5.10 -4.30 11.13
N ARG A 203 -3.78 -4.33 11.30
CA ARG A 203 -2.89 -5.22 10.54
C ARG A 203 -3.43 -6.64 10.43
N GLY A 204 -3.51 -7.14 9.19
CA GLY A 204 -3.94 -8.50 8.87
C GLY A 204 -5.46 -8.72 8.84
N GLU A 205 -6.26 -7.75 9.31
CA GLU A 205 -7.71 -7.78 9.12
C GLU A 205 -8.08 -7.51 7.66
N VAL A 206 -9.28 -7.95 7.29
CA VAL A 206 -9.87 -7.74 5.97
C VAL A 206 -11.33 -7.36 6.13
N LYS A 207 -11.78 -6.42 5.29
CA LYS A 207 -13.19 -6.02 5.18
C LYS A 207 -13.55 -5.82 3.71
N GLN A 208 -14.84 -5.84 3.43
CA GLN A 208 -15.37 -5.08 2.31
C GLN A 208 -15.43 -3.62 2.75
N TYR A 209 -15.04 -2.70 1.87
CA TYR A 209 -15.20 -1.27 2.12
C TYR A 209 -15.82 -0.57 0.92
N LYS A 210 -16.43 0.58 1.17
CA LYS A 210 -17.08 1.41 0.16
C LYS A 210 -16.98 2.88 0.53
N PHE A 211 -16.57 3.74 -0.39
CA PHE A 211 -16.98 5.15 -0.36
C PHE A 211 -18.31 5.25 -1.11
N HIS A 212 -19.39 5.66 -0.42
CA HIS A 212 -20.75 5.43 -0.91
C HIS A 212 -21.10 6.21 -2.19
N GLU A 213 -21.28 7.53 -2.08
CA GLU A 213 -21.55 8.45 -3.21
C GLU A 213 -20.29 9.23 -3.63
N GLY A 214 -19.17 8.93 -2.98
CA GLY A 214 -17.94 9.69 -3.02
C GLY A 214 -17.41 9.96 -1.62
N GLY A 215 -16.17 10.40 -1.55
CA GLY A 215 -15.52 10.73 -0.29
C GLY A 215 -14.01 10.81 -0.43
N PHE A 216 -13.38 11.44 0.54
CA PHE A 216 -11.94 11.58 0.64
C PHE A 216 -11.50 11.32 2.08
N ALA A 217 -10.35 10.69 2.23
CA ALA A 217 -9.71 10.46 3.51
C ALA A 217 -8.24 10.86 3.46
N LEU A 218 -7.72 11.26 4.62
CA LEU A 218 -6.28 11.21 4.88
C LEU A 218 -5.98 9.80 5.38
N GLU A 219 -5.20 9.05 4.62
CA GLU A 219 -4.87 7.67 4.90
C GLU A 219 -3.42 7.55 5.36
N LEU A 220 -3.24 7.05 6.58
CA LEU A 220 -1.94 6.76 7.18
C LEU A 220 -1.80 5.24 7.30
N ALA A 221 -0.78 4.67 6.65
CA ALA A 221 -0.40 3.28 6.90
C ALA A 221 0.94 3.21 7.63
N GLN A 222 1.02 2.33 8.64
CA GLN A 222 2.20 2.13 9.49
C GLN A 222 2.58 0.64 9.58
N GLY A 223 3.71 0.29 8.99
CA GLY A 223 4.19 -1.09 8.85
C GLY A 223 5.11 -1.23 7.64
N TRP A 224 5.41 -2.45 7.21
CA TRP A 224 6.29 -2.65 6.06
C TRP A 224 5.56 -2.33 4.74
N ILE A 225 5.66 -1.07 4.28
CA ILE A 225 4.92 -0.55 3.12
C ILE A 225 5.21 -1.30 1.82
N PRO A 226 6.47 -1.67 1.48
CA PRO A 226 6.73 -2.40 0.25
C PRO A 226 5.98 -3.74 0.13
N LEU A 227 5.61 -4.35 1.25
CA LEU A 227 4.84 -5.60 1.26
C LEU A 227 3.35 -5.39 0.93
N MET A 228 2.85 -4.15 0.96
CA MET A 228 1.50 -3.79 0.53
C MET A 228 1.41 -3.59 -1.00
N LEU A 229 2.52 -3.23 -1.65
CA LEU A 229 2.57 -2.91 -3.09
C LEU A 229 2.05 -4.01 -4.03
N PRO A 230 2.26 -5.32 -3.79
CA PRO A 230 1.69 -6.36 -4.64
C PRO A 230 0.16 -6.28 -4.73
N PHE A 231 -0.51 -5.96 -3.61
CA PHE A 231 -1.95 -5.72 -3.62
C PHE A 231 -2.28 -4.42 -4.37
N GLY A 232 -1.57 -3.34 -4.07
CA GLY A 232 -1.76 -2.03 -4.71
C GLY A 232 -1.54 -2.00 -6.23
N PHE A 233 -0.83 -2.98 -6.79
CA PHE A 233 -0.58 -3.10 -8.23
C PHE A 233 -1.33 -4.25 -8.90
N ALA A 234 -2.01 -5.10 -8.14
CA ALA A 234 -2.65 -6.30 -8.70
C ALA A 234 -3.67 -5.94 -9.79
N ASP A 235 -4.56 -5.00 -9.52
CA ASP A 235 -5.57 -4.59 -10.52
C ASP A 235 -4.93 -3.86 -11.71
N THR A 236 -3.79 -3.18 -11.53
CA THR A 236 -3.07 -2.62 -12.66
C THR A 236 -2.55 -3.71 -13.60
N PHE A 237 -1.97 -4.78 -13.06
CA PHE A 237 -1.41 -5.87 -13.88
C PHE A 237 -2.47 -6.83 -14.43
N PHE A 238 -3.60 -7.00 -13.73
CA PHE A 238 -4.58 -8.04 -14.03
C PHE A 238 -5.99 -7.52 -14.36
N SER A 239 -6.21 -6.20 -14.34
CA SER A 239 -7.48 -5.58 -14.71
C SER A 239 -7.29 -4.42 -15.69
N THR A 240 -6.72 -3.30 -15.26
CA THR A 240 -6.74 -2.05 -16.05
C THR A 240 -5.65 -1.99 -17.12
N LEU A 241 -4.50 -2.64 -16.90
CA LEU A 241 -3.32 -2.57 -17.76
C LEU A 241 -2.81 -1.13 -17.99
N ASP A 242 -3.12 -0.21 -17.08
CA ASP A 242 -2.70 1.19 -17.17
C ASP A 242 -1.23 1.37 -16.73
N ILE A 243 -0.34 1.03 -17.66
CA ILE A 243 1.11 1.14 -17.46
C ILE A 243 1.58 2.59 -17.23
N PRO A 244 1.04 3.62 -17.91
CA PRO A 244 1.35 5.01 -17.58
C PRO A 244 1.07 5.37 -16.12
N THR A 245 -0.09 4.99 -15.57
CA THR A 245 -0.42 5.20 -14.16
C THR A 245 0.50 4.41 -13.23
N LEU A 246 0.85 3.16 -13.59
CA LEU A 246 1.84 2.38 -12.84
C LEU A 246 3.18 3.11 -12.75
N TYR A 247 3.69 3.59 -13.88
CA TYR A 247 4.96 4.33 -13.94
C TYR A 247 4.92 5.57 -13.04
N ASN A 248 3.84 6.36 -13.11
CA ASN A 248 3.70 7.55 -12.28
C ASN A 248 3.65 7.20 -10.79
N THR A 249 2.91 6.15 -10.42
CA THR A 249 2.82 5.68 -9.03
C THR A 249 4.17 5.23 -8.50
N VAL A 250 4.91 4.42 -9.27
CA VAL A 250 6.27 3.96 -8.91
C VAL A 250 7.25 5.13 -8.85
N ARG A 251 7.19 6.07 -9.79
CA ARG A 251 8.05 7.26 -9.84
C ARG A 251 7.87 8.14 -8.61
N VAL A 252 6.62 8.48 -8.25
CA VAL A 252 6.32 9.34 -7.08
C VAL A 252 6.66 8.61 -5.78
N THR A 253 6.21 7.37 -5.62
CA THR A 253 6.50 6.56 -4.42
C THR A 253 8.01 6.37 -4.23
N GLY A 254 8.72 5.98 -5.30
CA GLY A 254 10.17 5.79 -5.27
C GLY A 254 10.92 7.08 -4.97
N ARG A 255 10.50 8.22 -5.55
CA ARG A 255 11.08 9.54 -5.25
C ARG A 255 10.97 9.86 -3.76
N GLU A 256 9.78 9.73 -3.17
CA GLU A 256 9.57 10.02 -1.75
C GLU A 256 10.30 9.03 -0.84
N MET A 257 10.25 7.72 -1.13
CA MET A 257 10.97 6.71 -0.35
C MET A 257 12.49 6.91 -0.38
N ILE A 258 13.08 7.13 -1.56
CA ILE A 258 14.52 7.38 -1.70
C ILE A 258 14.91 8.65 -0.96
N LYS A 259 14.12 9.72 -1.10
CA LYS A 259 14.36 11.00 -0.42
C LYS A 259 14.37 10.82 1.09
N ASN A 260 13.43 10.07 1.66
CA ASN A 260 13.39 9.79 3.10
C ASN A 260 14.57 8.89 3.55
N LEU A 261 14.91 7.86 2.77
CA LEU A 261 16.06 6.98 3.04
C LEU A 261 17.38 7.75 3.10
N LEU A 262 17.59 8.71 2.19
CA LEU A 262 18.79 9.56 2.18
C LEU A 262 18.91 10.44 3.43
N HIS A 263 17.82 10.65 4.16
CA HIS A 263 17.79 11.40 5.42
C HIS A 263 17.70 10.47 6.65
N GLY A 264 17.95 9.17 6.48
CA GLY A 264 17.95 8.19 7.57
C GLY A 264 16.56 7.77 8.05
N LYS A 265 15.51 8.11 7.31
CA LYS A 265 14.15 7.61 7.53
C LYS A 265 13.95 6.35 6.72
N ILE A 266 13.77 5.24 7.42
CA ILE A 266 13.53 3.92 6.83
C ILE A 266 12.06 3.82 6.55
#